data_AF-A0A662JJ54-F1
#
_entry.id   AF-A0A662JJ54-F1
#
_cell.length_a   1.000
_cell.length_b   1.000
_cell.length_c   1.000
_cell.angle_alpha   90.00
_cell.angle_beta   90.00
_cell.angle_gamma   90.00
#
_symmetry.space_group_name_H-M   'P 1'
#
loop_
_entity.id
_entity.type
_entity.pdbx_description
1 polymer ?
#
loop_
_entity_poly.entity_id
_entity_poly.type
_entity_poly.pdbx_seq_one_letter_code
_entity_poly.pdbx_strand_id
1 'polypeptide(L)'
;MISGGLRAKRILSITLVFALSEKVLLVLGSIPLELKRCVVLERVNRFVVNALTDCGVDPLNLRNTGRLLGLLLRGSEALYKPKSSGKTRGYLVAVKVEGGYAILDTHVQAMLWELALSRGLLEALRGFRVKRRNFRFQGSLIDYFLEGEKGDLMLLEVKSAVHVEGSMAMYPDAPSERGRRHIEVLIEAVKKGFRAVVCFIASHPSAKAFRAFREVDPLFSSKLSLAVKRGVEVMALNIYLTEELQVALIPQIPVTSL
;
A
#
# COMPACT_ATOMS: atom_id res chain seq x y z
N MET A 1 20.85 -40.41 -8.82
CA MET A 1 19.79 -40.21 -7.80
C MET A 1 19.63 -38.71 -7.58
N ILE A 2 18.60 -38.12 -8.19
CA ILE A 2 18.25 -36.71 -8.05
C ILE A 2 16.98 -36.70 -7.22
N SER A 3 17.08 -36.40 -5.91
CA SER A 3 15.91 -36.20 -5.06
C SER A 3 15.64 -34.70 -4.93
N GLY A 4 14.56 -34.28 -5.59
CA GLY A 4 14.02 -32.94 -5.48
C GLY A 4 13.44 -32.68 -4.09
N GLY A 5 13.68 -31.47 -3.60
CA GLY A 5 12.96 -30.88 -2.47
C GLY A 5 12.08 -29.75 -2.97
N LEU A 6 10.84 -30.07 -3.36
CA LEU A 6 9.80 -29.07 -3.58
C LEU A 6 9.47 -28.45 -2.20
N ARG A 7 9.95 -27.23 -1.94
CA ARG A 7 9.46 -26.44 -0.80
C ARG A 7 7.96 -26.20 -0.99
N ALA A 8 7.14 -26.87 -0.18
CA ALA A 8 5.70 -26.64 -0.12
C ALA A 8 5.44 -25.14 0.10
N LYS A 9 4.83 -24.49 -0.90
CA LYS A 9 4.24 -23.15 -0.72
C LYS A 9 3.17 -23.31 0.36
N ARG A 10 3.38 -22.74 1.55
CA ARG A 10 2.32 -22.61 2.56
C ARG A 10 1.14 -21.92 1.89
N ILE A 11 0.07 -22.67 1.64
CA ILE A 11 -1.20 -22.11 1.20
C ILE A 11 -1.69 -21.31 2.39
N LEU A 12 -1.71 -19.98 2.27
CA LEU A 12 -2.36 -19.14 3.26
C LEU A 12 -3.86 -19.43 3.14
N SER A 13 -4.46 -19.98 4.19
CA SER A 13 -5.91 -20.10 4.30
C SER A 13 -6.54 -18.70 4.29
N ILE A 14 -7.57 -18.50 3.48
CA ILE A 14 -8.40 -17.30 3.54
C ILE A 14 -9.50 -17.60 4.54
N THR A 15 -9.53 -16.88 5.65
CA THR A 15 -10.67 -16.91 6.57
C THR A 15 -11.53 -15.70 6.29
N LEU A 16 -12.79 -15.93 5.91
CA LEU A 16 -13.77 -14.86 5.75
C LEU A 16 -14.27 -14.48 7.14
N VAL A 17 -14.12 -13.22 7.53
CA VAL A 17 -14.74 -12.69 8.75
C VAL A 17 -15.77 -11.65 8.31
N PHE A 18 -17.05 -11.98 8.44
CA PHE A 18 -18.12 -11.02 8.18
C PHE A 18 -18.17 -10.01 9.34
N ALA A 19 -18.02 -8.72 9.05
CA ALA A 19 -18.35 -7.65 9.99
C ALA A 19 -19.80 -7.19 9.76
N LEU A 20 -20.49 -6.80 10.83
CA LEU A 20 -21.93 -6.44 10.91
C LEU A 20 -22.38 -5.23 10.05
N SER A 21 -21.57 -4.76 9.10
CA SER A 21 -21.91 -3.68 8.18
C SER A 21 -21.25 -3.95 6.83
N GLU A 22 -22.00 -4.35 5.79
CA GLU A 22 -21.74 -4.41 4.32
C GLU A 22 -20.30 -4.54 3.74
N LYS A 23 -19.27 -4.77 4.55
CA LYS A 23 -17.85 -4.74 4.22
C LYS A 23 -17.27 -6.08 4.59
N VAL A 24 -16.68 -6.75 3.60
CA VAL A 24 -16.03 -8.03 3.78
C VAL A 24 -14.61 -7.78 4.30
N LEU A 25 -14.34 -8.23 5.53
CA LEU A 25 -12.98 -8.32 6.06
C LEU A 25 -12.42 -9.71 5.73
N LEU A 26 -11.32 -9.73 4.98
CA LEU A 26 -10.63 -10.95 4.61
C LEU A 26 -9.34 -11.07 5.42
N VAL A 27 -9.19 -12.18 6.12
CA VAL A 27 -7.93 -12.53 6.78
C VAL A 27 -7.18 -13.49 5.87
N LEU A 28 -6.07 -13.03 5.29
CA LEU A 28 -5.30 -13.75 4.27
C LEU A 28 -4.18 -14.61 4.87
N GLY A 29 -4.26 -14.94 6.16
CA GLY A 29 -3.23 -15.64 6.92
C GLY A 29 -2.04 -14.75 7.30
N SER A 30 -0.96 -15.36 7.80
CA SER A 30 0.26 -14.65 8.21
C SER A 30 0.93 -13.93 7.05
N ILE A 31 1.50 -12.75 7.31
CA ILE A 31 2.30 -12.06 6.30
C ILE A 31 3.45 -12.96 5.81
N PRO A 32 3.74 -13.05 4.49
CA PRO A 32 4.79 -13.91 3.95
C PRO A 32 6.19 -13.29 4.11
N LEU A 33 6.47 -12.68 5.28
CA LEU A 33 7.73 -12.04 5.63
C LEU A 33 8.15 -12.48 7.03
N GLU A 34 9.43 -12.75 7.19
CA GLU A 34 10.03 -12.85 8.53
C GLU A 34 10.19 -11.45 9.09
N LEU A 35 9.39 -11.12 10.10
CA LEU A 35 9.40 -9.83 10.78
C LEU A 35 9.92 -9.99 12.20
N LYS A 36 10.71 -9.02 12.65
CA LYS A 36 11.18 -8.89 14.02
C LYS A 36 10.64 -7.59 14.63
N ARG A 37 10.41 -7.60 15.94
CA ARG A 37 9.97 -6.42 16.69
C ARG A 37 11.15 -5.46 16.89
N CYS A 38 10.86 -4.17 16.95
CA CYS A 38 11.79 -3.12 17.35
C CYS A 38 11.01 -1.96 18.00
N VAL A 39 11.74 -1.02 18.61
CA VAL A 39 11.16 0.22 19.16
C VAL A 39 11.77 1.42 18.45
N VAL A 40 10.93 2.28 17.89
CA VAL A 40 11.36 3.50 17.20
C VAL A 40 12.04 4.44 18.19
N LEU A 41 13.25 4.89 17.86
CA LEU A 41 13.96 5.91 18.65
C LEU A 41 13.82 7.28 18.00
N GLU A 42 14.11 7.36 16.70
CA GLU A 42 14.01 8.60 15.94
C GLU A 42 13.96 8.34 14.43
N ARG A 43 13.26 9.21 13.71
CA ARG A 43 13.31 9.27 12.25
C ARG A 43 14.40 10.25 11.83
N VAL A 44 15.60 9.74 11.58
CA VAL A 44 16.79 10.53 11.20
C VAL A 44 16.55 11.35 9.95
N ASN A 45 15.94 10.74 8.93
CA ASN A 45 15.58 11.41 7.68
C ASN A 45 14.45 10.66 6.96
N ARG A 46 14.15 11.07 5.72
CA ARG A 46 13.07 10.46 4.92
C ARG A 46 13.23 8.95 4.66
N PHE A 47 14.45 8.41 4.78
CA PHE A 47 14.78 7.02 4.44
C PHE A 47 15.37 6.20 5.59
N VAL A 48 15.64 6.80 6.75
CA VAL A 48 16.33 6.13 7.86
C VAL A 48 15.63 6.42 9.17
N VAL A 49 15.36 5.36 9.93
CA VAL A 49 14.83 5.37 11.28
C VAL A 49 15.79 4.59 12.16
N ASN A 50 16.29 5.21 13.24
CA ASN A 50 17.03 4.49 14.27
C ASN A 50 16.02 3.82 15.20
N ALA A 51 16.24 2.53 15.50
CA ALA A 51 15.36 1.73 16.34
C ALA A 51 16.17 0.83 17.27
N LEU A 52 15.61 0.51 18.43
CA LEU A 52 16.10 -0.55 19.30
C LEU A 52 15.61 -1.90 18.75
N THR A 53 16.54 -2.71 18.24
CA THR A 53 16.33 -4.06 17.69
C THR A 53 16.83 -5.12 18.68
N ASP A 54 16.76 -6.39 18.28
CA ASP A 54 17.38 -7.52 18.98
C ASP A 54 18.92 -7.46 18.99
N CYS A 55 19.55 -6.58 18.20
CA CYS A 55 20.99 -6.40 18.15
C CYS A 55 21.49 -5.09 18.80
N GLY A 56 20.58 -4.30 19.39
CA GLY A 56 20.89 -2.98 19.96
C GLY A 56 20.30 -1.83 19.15
N VAL A 57 20.98 -0.69 19.09
CA VAL A 57 20.51 0.47 18.33
C VAL A 57 20.96 0.34 16.88
N ASP A 58 20.02 0.11 15.96
CA ASP A 58 20.29 -0.09 14.55
C ASP A 58 19.55 0.91 13.64
N PRO A 59 20.16 1.31 12.51
CA PRO A 59 19.46 2.04 11.47
C PRO A 59 18.65 1.10 10.58
N LEU A 60 17.36 1.42 10.42
CA LEU A 60 16.41 0.75 9.54
C LEU A 60 16.08 1.62 8.34
N ASN A 61 16.00 1.02 7.16
CA ASN A 61 15.59 1.71 5.94
C ASN A 61 14.07 1.86 5.89
N LEU A 62 13.60 3.10 5.71
CA LEU A 62 12.20 3.43 5.53
C LEU A 62 11.89 3.64 4.05
N ARG A 63 11.09 2.73 3.47
CA ARG A 63 10.65 2.79 2.08
C ARG A 63 9.30 3.49 1.96
N ASN A 64 9.23 4.70 2.48
CA ASN A 64 8.07 5.58 2.37
C ASN A 64 8.53 7.04 2.51
N THR A 65 8.29 7.84 1.48
CA THR A 65 8.72 9.24 1.43
C THR A 65 7.75 10.19 2.13
N GLY A 66 6.59 9.70 2.57
CA GLY A 66 5.60 10.50 3.30
C GLY A 66 6.11 11.00 4.64
N ARG A 67 5.44 12.00 5.21
CA ARG A 67 5.75 12.54 6.54
C ARG A 67 5.43 11.56 7.66
N LEU A 68 4.49 10.64 7.45
CA LEU A 68 4.08 9.62 8.44
C LEU A 68 3.74 10.25 9.79
N LEU A 69 3.01 11.37 9.75
CA LEU A 69 2.66 12.17 10.92
C LEU A 69 1.89 11.30 11.94
N GLY A 70 2.34 11.34 13.19
CA GLY A 70 1.74 10.58 14.29
C GLY A 70 2.05 9.08 14.29
N LEU A 71 2.73 8.54 13.28
CA LEU A 71 2.98 7.09 13.16
C LEU A 71 4.36 6.67 13.67
N LEU A 72 5.41 7.47 13.47
CA LEU A 72 6.79 7.14 13.85
C LEU A 72 7.27 7.97 15.05
N LEU A 73 6.55 7.87 16.17
CA LEU A 73 6.91 8.55 17.41
C LEU A 73 8.01 7.78 18.15
N ARG A 74 8.81 8.48 18.96
CA ARG A 74 9.77 7.83 19.85
C ARG A 74 9.02 6.93 20.82
N GLY A 75 9.49 5.69 20.97
CA GLY A 75 8.86 4.67 21.81
C GLY A 75 7.80 3.83 21.10
N SER A 76 7.41 4.16 19.85
CA SER A 76 6.47 3.33 19.09
C SER A 76 7.05 1.94 18.84
N GLU A 77 6.31 0.91 19.22
CA GLU A 77 6.62 -0.46 18.82
C GLU A 77 6.45 -0.59 17.30
N ALA A 78 7.36 -1.30 16.64
CA ALA A 78 7.35 -1.48 15.21
C ALA A 78 7.85 -2.86 14.80
N LEU A 79 7.68 -3.16 13.52
CA LEU A 79 8.12 -4.39 12.88
C LEU A 79 9.10 -4.05 11.77
N TYR A 80 10.19 -4.79 11.72
CA TYR A 80 11.18 -4.67 10.66
C TYR A 80 11.48 -6.01 10.02
N LYS A 81 11.84 -5.99 8.73
CA LYS A 81 12.31 -7.15 7.97
C LYS A 81 13.85 -7.13 7.94
N PRO A 82 14.55 -8.12 8.52
CA PRO A 82 16.01 -8.17 8.48
C PRO A 82 16.58 -8.27 7.06
N LYS A 83 17.82 -7.80 6.89
CA LYS A 83 18.63 -7.97 5.69
C LYS A 83 19.93 -8.69 6.00
N SER A 84 20.42 -9.47 5.04
CA SER A 84 21.73 -10.12 5.12
C SER A 84 22.90 -9.13 4.93
N SER A 85 22.70 -8.05 4.17
CA SER A 85 23.77 -7.09 3.86
C SER A 85 23.28 -5.65 3.64
N GLY A 86 24.22 -4.70 3.69
CA GLY A 86 23.99 -3.27 3.45
C GLY A 86 24.15 -2.41 4.71
N LYS A 87 24.06 -1.09 4.53
CA LYS A 87 24.29 -0.09 5.58
C LYS A 87 23.22 -0.05 6.70
N THR A 88 22.07 -0.66 6.47
CA THR A 88 20.93 -0.71 7.41
C THR A 88 20.66 -2.14 7.81
N ARG A 89 20.20 -2.37 9.03
CA ARG A 89 19.93 -3.72 9.55
C ARG A 89 18.75 -4.39 8.86
N GLY A 90 17.79 -3.59 8.41
CA GLY A 90 16.59 -4.09 7.76
C GLY A 90 15.75 -2.98 7.15
N TYR A 91 14.54 -3.35 6.74
CA TYR A 91 13.51 -2.42 6.31
C TYR A 91 12.48 -2.26 7.43
N LEU A 92 12.15 -1.03 7.81
CA LEU A 92 11.03 -0.78 8.71
C LEU A 92 9.73 -1.04 7.95
N VAL A 93 8.93 -2.01 8.40
CA VAL A 93 7.78 -2.53 7.66
C VAL A 93 6.48 -1.91 8.14
N ALA A 94 6.22 -1.97 9.44
CA ALA A 94 4.95 -1.56 10.03
C ALA A 94 5.19 -0.97 11.42
N VAL A 95 4.25 -0.15 11.89
CA VAL A 95 4.27 0.40 13.24
C VAL A 95 2.99 0.04 13.96
N LYS A 96 3.13 -0.25 15.26
CA LYS A 96 2.03 -0.57 16.15
C LYS A 96 1.12 0.63 16.30
N VAL A 97 -0.17 0.40 16.11
CA VAL A 97 -1.24 1.37 16.35
C VAL A 97 -2.39 0.64 17.04
N GLU A 98 -3.43 1.37 17.43
CA GLU A 98 -4.64 0.77 17.98
C GLU A 98 -5.27 -0.20 16.94
N GLY A 99 -5.59 -1.42 17.38
CA GLY A 99 -6.22 -2.44 16.54
C GLY A 99 -5.28 -3.22 15.61
N GLY A 100 -3.95 -3.03 15.69
CA GLY A 100 -2.99 -3.83 14.92
C GLY A 100 -1.72 -3.06 14.55
N TYR A 101 -1.32 -3.15 13.29
CA TYR A 101 -0.17 -2.41 12.75
C TYR A 101 -0.53 -1.73 11.43
N ALA A 102 -0.15 -0.45 11.33
CA ALA A 102 -0.15 0.27 10.06
C ALA A 102 1.10 -0.13 9.27
N ILE A 103 0.91 -0.66 8.06
CA ILE A 103 2.04 -1.02 7.18
C ILE A 103 2.58 0.27 6.56
N LEU A 104 3.83 0.59 6.81
CA LEU A 104 4.47 1.83 6.33
C LEU A 104 5.20 1.60 5.01
N ASP A 105 5.78 0.42 4.83
CA ASP A 105 6.62 0.08 3.69
C ASP A 105 5.78 -0.09 2.42
N THR A 106 5.95 0.82 1.46
CA THR A 106 5.16 0.82 0.23
C THR A 106 5.42 -0.38 -0.66
N HIS A 107 6.59 -1.02 -0.56
CA HIS A 107 6.85 -2.28 -1.27
C HIS A 107 6.06 -3.43 -0.66
N VAL A 108 5.84 -3.43 0.65
CA VAL A 108 5.01 -4.44 1.32
C VAL A 108 3.55 -4.21 0.96
N GLN A 109 3.08 -2.95 0.95
CA GLN A 109 1.74 -2.60 0.48
C GLN A 109 1.50 -3.09 -0.96
N ALA A 110 2.43 -2.80 -1.88
CA ALA A 110 2.37 -3.26 -3.27
C ALA A 110 2.36 -4.79 -3.40
N MET A 111 3.20 -5.50 -2.63
CA MET A 111 3.23 -6.97 -2.61
C MET A 111 1.89 -7.56 -2.15
N LEU A 112 1.28 -7.00 -1.10
CA LEU A 112 -0.02 -7.45 -0.61
C LEU A 112 -1.17 -7.10 -1.57
N TRP A 113 -1.09 -5.96 -2.25
CA TRP A 113 -2.01 -5.59 -3.32
C TRP A 113 -1.96 -6.61 -4.48
N GLU A 114 -0.77 -7.00 -4.92
CA GLU A 114 -0.60 -8.03 -5.96
C GLU A 114 -1.11 -9.40 -5.51
N LEU A 115 -0.93 -9.75 -4.23
CA LEU A 115 -1.48 -10.96 -3.65
C LEU A 115 -3.02 -10.93 -3.71
N ALA A 116 -3.64 -9.80 -3.37
CA ALA A 116 -5.08 -9.64 -3.45
C ALA A 116 -5.60 -9.73 -4.90
N LEU A 117 -4.91 -9.08 -5.85
CA LEU A 117 -5.22 -9.15 -7.28
C LEU A 117 -5.14 -10.59 -7.80
N SER A 118 -4.02 -11.28 -7.55
CA SER A 118 -3.80 -12.65 -8.06
C SER A 118 -4.77 -13.68 -7.50
N ARG A 119 -5.40 -13.38 -6.35
CA ARG A 119 -6.45 -14.20 -5.73
C ARG A 119 -7.87 -13.79 -6.14
N GLY A 120 -8.03 -12.83 -7.03
CA GLY A 120 -9.34 -12.36 -7.48
C GLY A 120 -10.15 -11.65 -6.38
N LEU A 121 -9.48 -11.15 -5.33
CA LEU A 121 -10.14 -10.52 -4.18
C LEU A 121 -10.53 -9.06 -4.44
N LEU A 122 -9.96 -8.44 -5.47
CA LEU A 122 -10.26 -7.08 -5.89
C LEU A 122 -11.33 -7.12 -6.98
N GLU A 123 -12.61 -7.00 -6.60
CA GLU A 123 -13.75 -7.19 -7.51
C GLU A 123 -13.68 -6.30 -8.76
N ALA A 124 -13.35 -5.01 -8.60
CA ALA A 124 -13.22 -4.05 -9.70
C ALA A 124 -12.11 -4.41 -10.72
N LEU A 125 -11.21 -5.33 -10.36
CA LEU A 125 -10.09 -5.81 -11.16
C LEU A 125 -10.19 -7.31 -11.48
N ARG A 126 -11.35 -7.94 -11.27
CA ARG A 126 -11.55 -9.35 -11.59
C ARG A 126 -11.28 -9.59 -13.08
N GLY A 127 -10.52 -10.65 -13.38
CA GLY A 127 -10.10 -10.99 -14.75
C GLY A 127 -8.89 -10.21 -15.26
N PHE A 128 -8.34 -9.26 -14.49
CA PHE A 128 -7.07 -8.60 -14.82
C PHE A 128 -5.87 -9.30 -14.17
N ARG A 129 -4.74 -9.34 -14.89
CA ARG A 129 -3.44 -9.77 -14.36
C ARG A 129 -2.38 -8.70 -14.57
N VAL A 130 -1.31 -8.75 -13.76
CA VAL A 130 -0.13 -7.91 -13.98
C VAL A 130 0.61 -8.38 -15.23
N LYS A 131 0.54 -7.60 -16.31
CA LYS A 131 1.33 -7.82 -17.53
C LYS A 131 2.75 -7.30 -17.37
N ARG A 132 2.92 -6.13 -16.75
CA ARG A 132 4.22 -5.54 -16.46
C ARG A 132 4.17 -4.61 -15.25
N ARG A 133 5.22 -4.64 -14.42
CA ARG A 133 5.46 -3.66 -13.35
C ARG A 133 6.34 -2.51 -13.86
N ASN A 134 6.26 -1.34 -13.22
CA ASN A 134 7.07 -0.16 -13.52
C ASN A 134 7.04 0.18 -15.03
N PHE A 135 5.84 0.25 -15.59
CA PHE A 135 5.64 0.49 -17.00
C PHE A 135 5.94 1.95 -17.34
N ARG A 136 6.82 2.17 -18.33
CA ARG A 136 7.17 3.51 -18.78
C ARG A 136 6.09 4.02 -19.74
N PHE A 137 5.42 5.10 -19.37
CA PHE A 137 4.40 5.75 -20.20
C PHE A 137 4.49 7.27 -20.02
N GLN A 138 4.46 8.02 -21.13
CA GLN A 138 4.55 9.50 -21.14
C GLN A 138 5.67 10.05 -20.22
N GLY A 139 6.87 9.47 -20.32
CA GLY A 139 8.04 9.90 -19.55
C GLY A 139 7.96 9.64 -18.04
N SER A 140 6.97 8.88 -17.55
CA SER A 140 6.83 8.50 -16.14
C SER A 140 6.82 6.97 -15.99
N LEU A 141 7.09 6.48 -14.78
CA LEU A 141 6.96 5.07 -14.42
C LEU A 141 5.65 4.89 -13.65
N ILE A 142 4.70 4.20 -14.28
CA ILE A 142 3.44 3.79 -13.65
C ILE A 142 3.64 2.40 -13.05
N ASP A 143 3.10 2.18 -11.86
CA ASP A 143 3.37 0.95 -11.10
C ASP A 143 2.97 -0.32 -11.86
N TYR A 144 1.80 -0.32 -12.51
CA TYR A 144 1.25 -1.50 -13.15
C TYR A 144 0.67 -1.23 -14.54
N PHE A 145 1.03 -2.10 -15.46
CA PHE A 145 0.31 -2.33 -16.71
C PHE A 145 -0.42 -3.67 -16.58
N LEU A 146 -1.75 -3.63 -16.57
CA LEU A 146 -2.60 -4.80 -16.42
C LEU A 146 -3.23 -5.17 -17.77
N GLU A 147 -3.53 -6.46 -17.91
CA GLU A 147 -4.19 -7.03 -19.08
C GLU A 147 -5.38 -7.88 -18.61
N GLY A 148 -6.54 -7.59 -19.17
CA GLY A 148 -7.77 -8.35 -19.00
C GLY A 148 -7.85 -9.54 -19.95
N GLU A 149 -8.71 -10.51 -19.61
CA GLU A 149 -8.92 -11.71 -20.42
C GLU A 149 -9.38 -11.43 -21.86
N LYS A 150 -10.12 -10.33 -22.08
CA LYS A 150 -10.62 -9.92 -23.41
C LYS A 150 -9.65 -9.01 -24.17
N GLY A 151 -8.43 -8.82 -23.66
CA GLY A 151 -7.42 -7.95 -24.26
C GLY A 151 -7.48 -6.49 -23.79
N ASP A 152 -8.37 -6.16 -22.83
CA ASP A 152 -8.43 -4.84 -22.22
C ASP A 152 -7.10 -4.47 -21.55
N LEU A 153 -6.62 -3.25 -21.80
CA LEU A 153 -5.35 -2.76 -21.29
C LEU A 153 -5.58 -1.65 -20.28
N MET A 154 -4.94 -1.77 -19.11
CA MET A 154 -5.11 -0.83 -18.01
C MET A 154 -3.77 -0.35 -17.47
N LEU A 155 -3.63 0.96 -17.24
CA LEU A 155 -2.58 1.53 -16.41
C LEU A 155 -3.11 1.75 -14.99
N LEU A 156 -2.42 1.22 -13.99
CA LEU A 156 -2.79 1.35 -12.59
C LEU A 156 -1.61 1.86 -11.76
N GLU A 157 -1.86 2.93 -11.01
CA GLU A 157 -0.91 3.52 -10.06
C GLU A 157 -1.38 3.25 -8.62
N VAL A 158 -0.48 2.81 -7.75
CA VAL A 158 -0.77 2.61 -6.33
C VAL A 158 -0.20 3.76 -5.51
N LYS A 159 -0.98 4.25 -4.54
CA LYS A 159 -0.58 5.31 -3.60
C LYS A 159 -0.80 4.85 -2.16
N SER A 160 0.18 5.13 -1.31
CA SER A 160 0.07 4.89 0.14
C SER A 160 -0.73 6.00 0.80
N ALA A 161 -1.87 5.68 1.41
CA ALA A 161 -2.75 6.61 2.11
C ALA A 161 -2.79 6.33 3.62
N VAL A 162 -1.61 6.09 4.21
CA VAL A 162 -1.45 5.62 5.59
C VAL A 162 -1.78 6.66 6.67
N HIS A 163 -1.89 7.93 6.30
CA HIS A 163 -2.31 8.98 7.22
C HIS A 163 -3.83 8.91 7.44
N VAL A 164 -4.25 8.80 8.70
CA VAL A 164 -5.65 8.64 9.10
C VAL A 164 -6.02 9.67 10.16
N GLU A 165 -7.15 10.36 9.95
CA GLU A 165 -7.83 11.14 10.99
C GLU A 165 -9.19 10.49 11.28
N GLY A 166 -9.41 10.08 12.53
CA GLY A 166 -10.57 9.27 12.91
C GLY A 166 -10.59 7.95 12.13
N SER A 167 -11.50 7.84 11.16
CA SER A 167 -11.58 6.69 10.25
C SER A 167 -11.33 7.02 8.78
N MET A 168 -10.84 8.22 8.49
CA MET A 168 -10.63 8.73 7.14
C MET A 168 -9.15 8.66 6.76
N ALA A 169 -8.82 7.77 5.83
CA ALA A 169 -7.50 7.70 5.22
C ALA A 169 -7.33 8.80 4.18
N MET A 170 -6.10 9.31 4.08
CA MET A 170 -5.82 10.52 3.32
C MET A 170 -4.52 10.45 2.54
N TYR A 171 -4.51 11.09 1.38
CA TYR A 171 -3.32 11.27 0.56
C TYR A 171 -3.33 12.61 -0.19
N PRO A 172 -2.18 13.28 -0.34
CA PRO A 172 -0.88 12.92 0.23
C PRO A 172 -0.70 13.49 1.64
N ASP A 173 0.24 12.93 2.42
CA ASP A 173 0.62 13.45 3.75
C ASP A 173 1.73 14.52 3.69
N ALA A 174 2.17 14.87 2.47
CA ALA A 174 3.02 16.03 2.14
C ALA A 174 2.76 16.46 0.69
N PRO A 175 2.99 17.73 0.30
CA PRO A 175 2.88 18.15 -1.10
C PRO A 175 3.67 17.23 -2.04
N SER A 176 3.03 16.75 -3.11
CA SER A 176 3.59 15.70 -3.97
C SER A 176 3.52 16.06 -5.46
N GLU A 177 4.57 16.71 -5.96
CA GLU A 177 4.71 16.98 -7.40
C GLU A 177 4.70 15.68 -8.23
N ARG A 178 5.38 14.64 -7.74
CA ARG A 178 5.36 13.31 -8.36
C ARG A 178 3.94 12.73 -8.41
N GLY A 179 3.18 12.85 -7.32
CA GLY A 179 1.78 12.42 -7.27
C GLY A 179 0.95 13.12 -8.33
N ARG A 180 1.05 14.45 -8.42
CA ARG A 180 0.35 15.27 -9.43
C ARG A 180 0.70 14.85 -10.86
N ARG A 181 1.99 14.68 -11.16
CA ARG A 181 2.47 14.23 -12.48
C ARG A 181 1.92 12.86 -12.85
N HIS A 182 1.86 11.92 -11.92
CA HIS A 182 1.31 10.59 -12.19
C HIS A 182 -0.19 10.67 -12.51
N ILE A 183 -0.96 11.54 -11.84
CA ILE A 183 -2.37 11.77 -12.17
C ILE A 183 -2.54 12.32 -13.60
N GLU A 184 -1.69 13.27 -14.02
CA GLU A 184 -1.71 13.76 -15.40
C GLU A 184 -1.40 12.66 -16.41
N VAL A 185 -0.43 11.80 -16.12
CA VAL A 185 -0.10 10.66 -16.97
C VAL A 185 -1.26 9.67 -17.09
N LEU A 186 -2.03 9.44 -16.02
CA LEU A 186 -3.25 8.63 -16.09
C LEU A 186 -4.33 9.28 -16.96
N ILE A 187 -4.49 10.60 -16.92
CA ILE A 187 -5.39 11.32 -17.83
C ILE A 187 -4.96 11.12 -19.29
N GLU A 188 -3.66 11.23 -19.58
CA GLU A 188 -3.13 10.95 -20.92
C GLU A 188 -3.31 9.49 -21.34
N ALA A 189 -3.30 8.55 -20.40
CA ALA A 189 -3.58 7.14 -20.68
C ALA A 189 -5.02 6.94 -21.16
N VAL A 190 -6.00 7.55 -20.48
CA VAL A 190 -7.41 7.51 -20.92
C VAL A 190 -7.58 8.10 -22.31
N LYS A 191 -6.93 9.24 -22.60
CA LYS A 191 -6.96 9.85 -23.96
C LYS A 191 -6.40 8.93 -25.05
N LYS A 192 -5.49 8.02 -24.70
CA LYS A 192 -4.88 7.05 -25.62
C LYS A 192 -5.64 5.72 -25.66
N GLY A 193 -6.81 5.63 -25.02
CA GLY A 193 -7.68 4.46 -25.05
C GLY A 193 -7.37 3.39 -24.00
N PHE A 194 -6.45 3.66 -23.06
CA PHE A 194 -6.24 2.77 -21.91
C PHE A 194 -7.33 3.00 -20.86
N ARG A 195 -7.76 1.94 -20.17
CA ARG A 195 -8.39 2.12 -18.85
C ARG A 195 -7.31 2.63 -17.89
N ALA A 196 -7.63 3.59 -17.02
CA ALA A 196 -6.64 4.14 -16.10
C ALA A 196 -7.20 4.18 -14.68
N VAL A 197 -6.42 3.71 -13.71
CA VAL A 197 -6.84 3.62 -12.31
C VAL A 197 -5.77 4.19 -11.39
N VAL A 198 -6.19 4.96 -10.39
CA VAL A 198 -5.38 5.22 -9.20
C VAL A 198 -5.98 4.48 -8.01
N CYS A 199 -5.16 3.70 -7.31
CA CYS A 199 -5.52 2.90 -6.16
C CYS A 199 -4.85 3.41 -4.89
N PHE A 200 -5.65 3.82 -3.90
CA PHE A 200 -5.16 4.25 -2.59
C PHE A 200 -5.21 3.10 -1.59
N ILE A 201 -4.07 2.76 -1.01
CA ILE A 201 -3.95 1.76 0.06
C ILE A 201 -3.90 2.49 1.39
N ALA A 202 -5.02 2.50 2.12
CA ALA A 202 -5.15 3.18 3.41
C ALA A 202 -4.24 2.62 4.50
N SER A 203 -3.94 1.33 4.43
CA SER A 203 -2.86 0.69 5.18
C SER A 203 -2.83 0.89 6.71
N HIS A 204 -3.98 1.07 7.34
CA HIS A 204 -4.11 1.40 8.76
C HIS A 204 -5.40 0.78 9.34
N PRO A 205 -5.36 0.12 10.52
CA PRO A 205 -6.53 -0.58 11.09
C PRO A 205 -7.79 0.30 11.22
N SER A 206 -7.64 1.54 11.68
CA SER A 206 -8.77 2.48 11.85
C SER A 206 -9.39 3.00 10.54
N ALA A 207 -8.76 2.81 9.37
CA ALA A 207 -9.24 3.37 8.12
C ALA A 207 -10.49 2.65 7.60
N LYS A 208 -11.57 3.41 7.41
CA LYS A 208 -12.88 2.92 6.92
C LYS A 208 -13.32 3.58 5.62
N ALA A 209 -12.72 4.70 5.23
CA ALA A 209 -12.97 5.46 4.01
C ALA A 209 -11.70 6.21 3.58
N PHE A 210 -11.70 6.74 2.35
CA PHE A 210 -10.61 7.53 1.80
C PHE A 210 -11.11 8.89 1.29
N ARG A 211 -10.29 9.93 1.44
CA ARG A 211 -10.44 11.23 0.74
C ARG A 211 -9.08 11.78 0.31
N ALA A 212 -9.10 12.71 -0.64
CA ALA A 212 -7.91 13.49 -0.94
C ALA A 212 -7.61 14.48 0.22
N PHE A 213 -6.34 14.62 0.58
CA PHE A 213 -5.91 15.53 1.65
C PHE A 213 -5.70 16.95 1.10
N ARG A 214 -6.81 17.63 0.80
CA ARG A 214 -6.82 18.95 0.15
C ARG A 214 -6.04 20.00 0.95
N GLU A 215 -6.07 19.89 2.27
CA GLU A 215 -5.40 20.77 3.22
C GLU A 215 -3.87 20.68 3.10
N VAL A 216 -3.34 19.53 2.67
CA VAL A 216 -1.90 19.32 2.45
C VAL A 216 -1.50 19.60 1.01
N ASP A 217 -2.30 19.18 0.03
CA ASP A 217 -2.01 19.41 -1.38
C ASP A 217 -3.28 19.71 -2.20
N PRO A 218 -3.72 20.98 -2.24
CA PRO A 218 -4.96 21.36 -2.95
C PRO A 218 -4.84 21.19 -4.47
N LEU A 219 -3.62 21.26 -5.01
CA LEU A 219 -3.35 21.03 -6.43
C LEU A 219 -3.48 19.54 -6.78
N PHE A 220 -3.05 18.65 -5.89
CA PHE A 220 -3.29 17.21 -6.06
C PHE A 220 -4.79 16.90 -6.06
N SER A 221 -5.57 17.38 -5.08
CA SER A 221 -7.03 17.21 -5.06
C SER A 221 -7.68 17.71 -6.35
N SER A 222 -7.34 18.93 -6.78
CA SER A 222 -7.90 19.50 -8.02
C SER A 222 -7.59 18.66 -9.26
N LYS A 223 -6.37 18.11 -9.36
CA LYS A 223 -5.99 17.21 -10.45
C LYS A 223 -6.68 15.86 -10.36
N LEU A 224 -6.86 15.29 -9.16
CA LEU A 224 -7.58 14.04 -8.97
C LEU A 224 -9.05 14.17 -9.36
N SER A 225 -9.71 15.25 -8.92
CA SER A 225 -11.04 15.66 -9.36
C SER A 225 -11.14 15.78 -10.88
N LEU A 226 -10.18 16.43 -11.52
CA LEU A 226 -10.12 16.52 -12.98
C LEU A 226 -9.94 15.15 -13.62
N ALA A 227 -9.10 14.28 -13.07
CA ALA A 227 -8.84 12.95 -13.58
C ALA A 227 -10.11 12.09 -13.64
N VAL A 228 -10.93 12.14 -12.57
CA VAL A 228 -12.24 11.47 -12.55
C VAL A 228 -13.13 11.98 -13.66
N LYS A 229 -13.23 13.31 -13.84
CA LYS A 229 -14.00 13.91 -14.95
C LYS A 229 -13.50 13.51 -16.34
N ARG A 230 -12.23 13.08 -16.44
CA ARG A 230 -11.60 12.61 -17.69
C ARG A 230 -11.62 11.10 -17.84
N GLY A 231 -12.28 10.36 -16.95
CA GLY A 231 -12.45 8.90 -17.03
C GLY A 231 -11.36 8.09 -16.33
N VAL A 232 -10.51 8.71 -15.50
CA VAL A 232 -9.63 7.96 -14.60
C VAL A 232 -10.46 7.45 -13.43
N GLU A 233 -10.40 6.15 -13.18
CA GLU A 233 -11.09 5.52 -12.06
C GLU A 233 -10.28 5.68 -10.77
N VAL A 234 -10.98 5.88 -9.66
CA VAL A 234 -10.38 5.98 -8.33
C VAL A 234 -10.90 4.86 -7.47
N MET A 235 -9.98 4.08 -6.91
CA MET A 235 -10.30 3.05 -5.94
C MET A 235 -9.52 3.27 -4.65
N ALA A 236 -10.09 2.81 -3.55
CA ALA A 236 -9.40 2.75 -2.27
C ALA A 236 -9.70 1.42 -1.60
N LEU A 237 -8.70 0.87 -0.91
CA LEU A 237 -8.81 -0.35 -0.13
C LEU A 237 -8.00 -0.22 1.16
N ASN A 238 -8.25 -1.11 2.11
CA ASN A 238 -7.47 -1.15 3.35
C ASN A 238 -6.75 -2.49 3.49
N ILE A 239 -5.44 -2.45 3.76
CA ILE A 239 -4.61 -3.63 4.02
C ILE A 239 -3.73 -3.35 5.24
N TYR A 240 -3.92 -4.05 6.33
CA TYR A 240 -3.14 -3.84 7.55
C TYR A 240 -2.74 -5.19 8.18
N LEU A 241 -1.94 -5.16 9.25
CA LEU A 241 -1.65 -6.36 10.03
C LEU A 241 -2.46 -6.37 11.32
N THR A 242 -3.06 -7.51 11.64
CA THR A 242 -3.69 -7.74 12.95
C THR A 242 -2.62 -7.82 14.05
N GLU A 243 -3.07 -7.92 15.31
CA GLU A 243 -2.21 -8.16 16.47
C GLU A 243 -1.33 -9.41 16.30
N GLU A 244 -1.92 -10.46 15.71
CA GLU A 244 -1.32 -11.77 15.43
C GLU A 244 -0.50 -11.78 14.13
N LEU A 245 -0.24 -10.60 13.54
CA LEU A 245 0.52 -10.42 12.30
C LEU A 245 -0.10 -11.13 11.08
N GLN A 246 -1.43 -11.27 11.08
CA GLN A 246 -2.18 -11.71 9.92
C GLN A 246 -2.49 -10.53 9.01
N VAL A 247 -2.54 -10.76 7.70
CA VAL A 247 -2.91 -9.75 6.73
C VAL A 247 -4.43 -9.62 6.71
N ALA A 248 -4.93 -8.46 7.15
CA ALA A 248 -6.32 -8.06 7.03
C ALA A 248 -6.51 -7.23 5.75
N LEU A 249 -7.49 -7.58 4.93
CA LEU A 249 -7.84 -6.90 3.69
C LEU A 249 -9.33 -6.52 3.72
N ILE A 250 -9.61 -5.24 3.47
CA ILE A 250 -10.93 -4.73 3.08
C ILE A 250 -10.81 -4.33 1.61
N PRO A 251 -11.33 -5.15 0.66
CA PRO A 251 -11.06 -4.98 -0.77
C PRO A 251 -11.50 -3.65 -1.37
N GLN A 252 -12.46 -2.99 -0.74
CA GLN A 252 -12.95 -1.68 -1.13
C GLN A 252 -13.38 -0.89 0.11
N ILE A 253 -12.91 0.35 0.20
CA ILE A 253 -13.44 1.34 1.14
C ILE A 253 -14.04 2.52 0.35
N PRO A 254 -15.07 3.20 0.87
CA PRO A 254 -15.67 4.34 0.19
C PRO A 254 -14.63 5.43 -0.11
N VAL A 255 -14.69 5.95 -1.32
CA VAL A 255 -13.94 7.14 -1.75
C VAL A 255 -14.89 8.33 -1.64
N THR A 256 -14.48 9.34 -0.89
CA THR A 256 -15.29 10.53 -0.60
C THR A 256 -14.47 11.79 -0.89
N SER A 257 -15.14 12.89 -1.23
CA SER A 257 -14.53 14.24 -1.32
C SER A 257 -13.20 14.30 -2.09
N LEU A 258 -13.27 14.06 -3.40
CA LEU A 258 -12.12 14.17 -4.33
C LEU A 258 -11.80 15.62 -4.74
#